data_AF-A0A1A8BE56-F1
#
_entry.id   AF-A0A1A8BE56-F1
#
_cell.length_a   1.000
_cell.length_b   1.000
_cell.length_c   1.000
_cell.angle_alpha   90.00
_cell.angle_beta   90.00
_cell.angle_gamma   90.00
#
_symmetry.space_group_name_H-M   'P 1'
#
loop_
_entity.id
_entity.type
_entity.pdbx_description
1 polymer ?
#
loop_
_entity_poly.entity_id
_entity_poly.type
_entity_poly.pdbx_seq_one_letter_code
_entity_poly.pdbx_strand_id
1 'polypeptide(L)'
;ELFDNGPHNTFFLVKFWADLSVNLQDDSNFFYGVSSQYESSENMIITSSTKVCSFGKQVVEKVETEYARFENGRYVFRIHRSPLCEYMINFIHKLKHLPEKYMMNSVLENFTILQVLTNR
;
A
#
# COMPACT_ATOMS: atom_id res chain seq x y z
N GLU A 1 -18.30 -7.84 6.23
CA GLU A 1 -17.69 -9.18 6.10
C GLU A 1 -16.35 -9.31 6.83
N LEU A 2 -15.25 -8.71 6.35
CA LEU A 2 -13.95 -8.86 7.03
C LEU A 2 -13.98 -8.41 8.49
N PHE A 3 -14.55 -7.23 8.74
CA PHE A 3 -14.69 -6.69 10.10
C PHE A 3 -15.60 -7.57 10.97
N ASP A 4 -16.73 -8.02 10.42
CA ASP A 4 -17.72 -8.83 11.17
C ASP A 4 -17.21 -10.23 11.51
N ASN A 5 -16.30 -10.79 10.68
CA ASN A 5 -15.77 -12.14 10.84
C ASN A 5 -14.37 -12.18 11.49
N GLY A 6 -13.70 -11.04 11.59
CA GLY A 6 -12.32 -10.93 12.07
C GLY A 6 -12.21 -10.38 13.49
N PRO A 7 -11.04 -10.53 14.15
CA PRO A 7 -10.80 -9.86 15.43
C PRO A 7 -10.87 -8.34 15.27
N HIS A 8 -11.71 -7.66 16.04
CA HIS A 8 -11.91 -6.21 15.86
C HIS A 8 -10.63 -5.38 16.13
N ASN A 9 -9.71 -5.90 16.95
CA ASN A 9 -8.44 -5.25 17.28
C ASN A 9 -7.38 -5.30 16.16
N THR A 10 -7.70 -5.87 15.00
CA THR A 10 -6.79 -5.93 13.83
C THR A 10 -7.18 -4.97 12.70
N PHE A 11 -8.13 -4.07 12.92
CA PHE A 11 -8.60 -3.10 11.93
C PHE A 11 -8.13 -1.68 12.25
N PHE A 12 -7.51 -1.05 11.27
CA PHE A 12 -6.95 0.30 11.40
C PHE A 12 -7.35 1.16 10.20
N LEU A 13 -7.53 2.46 10.44
CA LEU A 13 -7.72 3.47 9.40
C LEU A 13 -6.55 4.46 9.45
N VAL A 14 -5.84 4.59 8.34
CA VAL A 14 -4.73 5.54 8.20
C VAL A 14 -5.12 6.59 7.17
N LYS A 15 -5.09 7.87 7.56
CA LYS A 15 -5.29 9.00 6.65
C LYS A 15 -3.93 9.58 6.28
N PHE A 16 -3.57 9.49 5.00
CA PHE A 16 -2.34 10.07 4.48
C PHE A 16 -2.56 11.48 3.93
N TRP A 17 -1.56 12.34 4.13
CA TRP A 17 -1.33 13.53 3.33
C TRP A 17 -0.11 13.26 2.45
N ALA A 18 -0.36 12.86 1.21
CA ALA A 18 0.71 12.48 0.29
C ALA A 18 1.54 13.70 -0.11
N ASP A 19 2.86 13.59 0.00
CA ASP A 19 3.78 14.58 -0.54
C ASP A 19 4.03 14.32 -2.02
N LEU A 20 3.69 15.29 -2.87
CA LEU A 20 3.87 15.27 -4.31
C LEU A 20 4.82 16.36 -4.81
N SER A 21 5.60 16.99 -3.91
CA SER A 21 6.47 18.12 -4.26
C SER A 21 7.72 17.72 -5.06
N VAL A 22 8.03 16.43 -5.16
CA VAL A 22 9.19 15.92 -5.91
C VAL A 22 9.10 16.35 -7.36
N ASN A 23 10.13 16.98 -7.91
CA ASN A 23 10.21 17.27 -9.35
C ASN A 23 10.48 15.98 -10.13
N LEU A 24 9.43 15.44 -10.74
CA LEU A 24 9.48 14.34 -11.68
C LEU A 24 9.66 15.00 -13.04
N GLN A 25 10.89 15.23 -13.47
CA GLN A 25 11.15 15.62 -14.86
C GLN A 25 10.97 14.38 -15.74
N ASP A 26 10.37 14.56 -16.92
CA ASP A 26 9.91 13.47 -17.80
C ASP A 26 11.04 12.52 -18.26
N ASP A 27 12.31 12.95 -18.19
CA ASP A 27 13.48 12.18 -18.65
C ASP A 27 14.18 11.35 -17.55
N SER A 28 13.63 11.28 -16.33
CA SER A 28 14.28 10.55 -15.24
C SER A 28 13.65 9.18 -15.01
N ASN A 29 14.46 8.12 -15.13
CA ASN A 29 14.07 6.73 -14.87
C ASN A 29 13.89 6.48 -13.35
N PHE A 30 12.85 7.06 -12.76
CA PHE A 30 12.55 6.92 -11.35
C PHE A 30 12.07 5.50 -11.00
N PHE A 31 12.55 4.98 -9.88
CA PHE A 31 12.01 3.76 -9.29
C PHE A 31 10.87 4.11 -8.33
N TYR A 32 9.68 3.60 -8.60
CA TYR A 32 8.52 3.70 -7.72
C TYR A 32 8.33 2.38 -6.96
N GLY A 33 8.42 2.43 -5.63
CA GLY A 33 8.24 1.24 -4.82
C GLY A 33 7.75 1.50 -3.42
N VAL A 34 7.18 0.46 -2.83
CA VAL A 34 6.73 0.39 -1.45
C VAL A 34 7.63 -0.57 -0.68
N SER A 35 7.94 -0.22 0.57
CA SER A 35 8.57 -1.16 1.50
C SER A 35 7.74 -1.21 2.77
N SER A 36 7.58 -2.41 3.31
CA SER A 36 6.88 -2.63 4.58
C SER A 36 7.59 -3.68 5.40
N GLN A 37 7.50 -3.53 6.72
CA GLN A 37 8.07 -4.45 7.68
C GLN A 37 7.06 -4.75 8.77
N TYR A 38 6.96 -6.02 9.13
CA TYR A 38 6.07 -6.53 10.18
C TYR A 38 6.87 -7.35 11.18
N GLU A 39 6.34 -7.48 12.39
CA GLU A 39 6.92 -8.34 13.43
C GLU A 39 5.85 -9.20 14.11
N SER A 40 6.26 -10.40 14.55
CA SER A 40 5.42 -11.32 15.33
C SER A 40 6.27 -12.08 16.35
N SER A 41 5.63 -12.57 17.41
CA SER A 41 6.21 -13.55 18.33
C SER A 41 6.19 -14.98 17.79
N GLU A 42 5.42 -15.23 16.73
CA GLU A 42 5.20 -16.56 16.17
C GLU A 42 5.87 -16.72 14.80
N ASN A 43 6.42 -17.92 14.56
CA ASN A 43 6.94 -18.29 13.25
C ASN A 43 5.77 -18.69 12.34
N MET A 44 5.47 -17.85 11.36
CA MET A 44 4.39 -18.09 10.41
C MET A 44 4.80 -17.69 8.99
N ILE A 45 3.93 -18.00 8.03
CA ILE A 45 4.02 -17.49 6.67
C ILE A 45 2.87 -16.48 6.53
N ILE A 46 3.18 -15.25 6.13
CA ILE A 46 2.14 -14.23 5.94
C ILE A 46 1.88 -14.02 4.46
N THR A 47 0.65 -13.68 4.15
CA THR A 47 0.25 -13.14 2.85
C THR A 47 -0.23 -11.71 3.05
N SER A 48 0.33 -10.76 2.30
CA SER A 48 -0.06 -9.36 2.24
C SER A 48 -0.82 -9.11 0.94
N SER A 49 -2.13 -8.90 1.03
CA SER A 49 -2.98 -8.44 -0.08
C SER A 49 -3.12 -6.93 0.00
N THR A 50 -2.70 -6.23 -1.04
CA THR A 50 -2.85 -4.77 -1.18
C THR A 50 -3.79 -4.48 -2.34
N LYS A 51 -4.99 -4.02 -2.02
CA LYS A 51 -6.06 -3.71 -2.98
C LYS A 51 -6.16 -2.21 -3.15
N VAL A 52 -6.09 -1.77 -4.39
CA VAL A 52 -6.37 -0.38 -4.76
C VAL A 52 -7.82 -0.30 -5.20
N CYS A 53 -8.56 0.63 -4.61
CA CYS A 53 -9.98 0.81 -4.87
C CYS A 53 -10.27 2.21 -5.43
N SER A 54 -11.18 2.27 -6.39
CA SER A 54 -11.74 3.52 -6.93
C SER A 54 -13.26 3.48 -6.76
N PHE A 55 -13.85 4.52 -6.16
CA PHE A 55 -15.28 4.56 -5.84
C PHE A 55 -15.75 3.31 -5.08
N GLY A 56 -14.92 2.84 -4.13
CA GLY A 56 -15.17 1.63 -3.34
C GLY A 56 -15.04 0.30 -4.08
N LYS A 57 -14.70 0.30 -5.38
CA LYS A 57 -14.52 -0.92 -6.18
C LYS A 57 -13.04 -1.26 -6.35
N GLN A 58 -12.68 -2.54 -6.17
CA GLN A 58 -11.33 -3.02 -6.44
C GLN A 58 -10.98 -2.84 -7.92
N VAL A 59 -9.84 -2.21 -8.17
CA VAL A 59 -9.31 -1.98 -9.53
C VAL A 59 -8.10 -2.89 -9.78
N VAL A 60 -7.21 -3.00 -8.82
CA VAL A 60 -6.04 -3.86 -8.87
C VAL A 60 -5.73 -4.41 -7.49
N GLU A 61 -5.15 -5.61 -7.45
CA GLU A 61 -4.69 -6.26 -6.23
C GLU A 61 -3.27 -6.79 -6.45
N LYS A 62 -2.42 -6.59 -5.45
CA LYS A 62 -1.11 -7.22 -5.37
C LYS A 62 -1.07 -8.12 -4.15
N VAL A 63 -0.67 -9.38 -4.36
CA VAL A 63 -0.54 -10.37 -3.29
C VAL A 63 0.93 -10.78 -3.17
N GLU A 64 1.47 -10.66 -1.96
CA GLU A 64 2.87 -10.97 -1.65
C GLU A 64 2.91 -11.95 -0.48
N THR A 65 3.69 -13.03 -0.62
CA THR A 65 3.88 -14.02 0.45
C THR A 65 5.27 -13.84 1.05
N GLU A 66 5.32 -13.65 2.37
CA GLU A 66 6.56 -13.42 3.10
C GLU A 66 6.78 -14.49 4.17
N TYR A 67 8.05 -14.86 4.32
CA TYR A 67 8.50 -15.86 5.29
C TYR A 67 9.19 -15.16 6.46
N ALA A 68 8.91 -15.64 7.67
CA ALA A 68 9.52 -15.14 8.89
C ALA A 68 11.05 -15.28 8.88
N ARG A 69 11.73 -14.25 9.39
CA ARG A 69 13.16 -14.29 9.74
C ARG A 69 13.33 -14.02 11.23
N PHE A 70 14.03 -14.87 11.95
CA PHE A 70 14.24 -14.68 13.39
C PHE A 70 15.37 -13.66 13.62
N GLU A 71 15.03 -12.51 14.20
CA GLU A 71 15.94 -11.41 14.48
C GLU A 71 15.62 -10.82 15.86
N ASN A 72 16.63 -10.67 16.74
CA ASN A 72 16.47 -10.04 18.07
C ASN A 72 15.32 -10.60 18.93
N GLY A 73 15.07 -11.92 18.89
CA GLY A 73 14.02 -12.56 19.67
C GLY A 73 12.62 -12.47 19.07
N ARG A 74 12.46 -11.91 17.86
CA ARG A 74 11.18 -11.80 17.15
C ARG A 74 11.28 -12.34 15.73
N TYR A 75 10.14 -12.66 15.14
CA TYR A 75 10.04 -13.00 13.73
C TYR A 75 9.69 -11.75 12.93
N VAL A 76 10.53 -11.41 11.96
CA VAL A 76 10.43 -10.22 11.11
C VAL A 76 10.07 -10.64 9.69
N PHE A 77 9.19 -9.87 9.07
CA PHE A 77 8.75 -10.03 7.68
C PHE A 77 9.03 -8.75 6.92
N ARG A 78 9.63 -8.82 5.73
CA ARG A 78 10.07 -7.65 4.97
C ARG A 78 9.69 -7.73 3.50
N ILE A 79 8.73 -6.91 3.11
CA ILE A 79 8.47 -6.60 1.71
C ILE A 79 9.39 -5.43 1.35
N HIS A 80 10.49 -5.70 0.65
CA HIS A 80 11.51 -4.70 0.37
C HIS A 80 11.49 -4.24 -1.09
N ARG A 81 11.41 -2.91 -1.31
CA ARG A 81 11.43 -2.28 -2.64
C ARG A 81 10.47 -2.97 -3.62
N SER A 82 9.27 -3.26 -3.14
CA SER A 82 8.22 -3.85 -3.96
C SER A 82 7.75 -2.82 -5.00
N PRO A 83 7.86 -3.10 -6.31
CA PRO A 83 7.56 -2.10 -7.33
C PRO A 83 6.07 -1.77 -7.34
N LEU A 84 5.75 -0.48 -7.51
CA LEU A 84 4.38 -0.06 -7.80
C LEU A 84 3.98 -0.56 -9.18
N CYS A 85 2.71 -0.94 -9.34
CA CYS A 85 2.20 -1.31 -10.65
C CYS A 85 2.01 -0.08 -11.53
N GLU A 86 1.95 -0.30 -12.85
CA GLU A 86 1.81 0.76 -13.85
C GLU A 86 0.58 1.65 -13.59
N TYR A 87 -0.54 1.06 -13.14
CA TYR A 87 -1.73 1.81 -12.75
C TYR A 87 -1.43 2.88 -11.69
N MET A 88 -0.70 2.50 -10.63
CA MET A 88 -0.35 3.42 -9.54
C MET A 88 0.64 4.50 -9.99
N ILE A 89 1.61 4.13 -10.82
CA ILE A 89 2.59 5.08 -11.37
C ILE A 89 1.87 6.11 -12.23
N ASN A 90 1.03 5.66 -13.17
CA ASN A 90 0.22 6.54 -14.03
C ASN A 90 -0.75 7.41 -13.22
N PHE A 91 -1.33 6.88 -12.14
CA PHE A 91 -2.18 7.64 -11.22
C PHE A 91 -1.41 8.79 -10.56
N ILE A 92 -0.21 8.54 -10.02
CA ILE A 92 0.65 9.57 -9.42
C ILE A 92 0.99 10.65 -10.45
N HIS A 93 1.37 10.25 -11.67
CA HIS A 93 1.65 11.20 -12.75
C HIS A 93 0.43 12.08 -13.05
N LYS A 94 -0.74 11.49 -13.30
CA LYS A 94 -1.96 12.26 -13.61
C LYS A 94 -2.37 13.19 -12.47
N LEU A 95 -2.30 12.71 -11.23
CA LEU A 95 -2.64 13.50 -10.05
C LEU A 95 -1.74 14.72 -9.92
N LYS A 96 -0.44 14.55 -10.14
CA LYS A 96 0.56 15.62 -10.04
C LYS A 96 0.42 16.70 -11.14
N HIS A 97 -0.12 16.34 -12.30
CA HIS A 97 -0.36 17.27 -13.40
C HIS A 97 -1.62 18.15 -13.19
N LEU A 98 -2.41 17.92 -12.14
CA LEU A 98 -3.53 18.78 -11.83
C LEU A 98 -3.03 20.17 -11.40
N PRO A 99 -3.67 21.25 -11.89
CA PRO A 99 -3.18 22.61 -11.67
C PRO A 99 -3.33 23.07 -10.21
N GLU A 100 -4.28 22.51 -9.48
CA GLU A 100 -4.66 22.98 -8.16
C GLU A 100 -4.80 21.84 -7.14
N LYS A 101 -4.36 22.10 -5.90
CA LYS A 101 -4.40 21.11 -4.80
C LYS A 101 -5.81 20.61 -4.49
N TYR A 102 -6.84 21.44 -4.64
CA TYR A 102 -8.21 21.00 -4.37
C TYR A 102 -8.66 19.94 -5.38
N MET A 103 -8.25 20.05 -6.66
CA MET A 103 -8.58 19.05 -7.67
C MET A 103 -7.93 17.71 -7.34
N MET A 104 -6.68 17.73 -6.84
CA MET A 104 -6.00 16.52 -6.36
C MET A 104 -6.78 15.87 -5.21
N ASN A 105 -7.21 16.67 -4.24
CA ASN A 105 -7.99 16.18 -3.11
C ASN A 105 -9.32 15.56 -3.57
N SER A 106 -10.04 16.18 -4.51
CA SER A 106 -11.29 15.63 -5.04
C SER A 106 -11.09 14.28 -5.75
N VAL A 107 -9.96 14.08 -6.44
CA VAL A 107 -9.62 12.77 -7.00
C VAL A 107 -9.33 11.75 -5.89
N LEU A 108 -8.58 12.16 -4.85
CA LEU A 108 -8.20 11.29 -3.73
C LEU A 108 -9.37 10.91 -2.81
N GLU A 109 -10.47 11.67 -2.77
CA GLU A 109 -11.67 11.34 -1.99
C GLU A 109 -12.25 9.97 -2.32
N ASN A 110 -12.12 9.53 -3.57
CA ASN A 110 -12.64 8.26 -4.04
C ASN A 110 -11.53 7.22 -4.31
N PHE A 111 -10.31 7.49 -3.83
CA PHE A 111 -9.15 6.63 -3.98
C PHE A 111 -8.74 6.08 -2.61
N THR A 112 -8.80 4.76 -2.44
CA THR A 112 -8.43 4.12 -1.18
C THR A 112 -7.55 2.89 -1.42
N ILE A 113 -6.75 2.54 -0.43
CA ILE A 113 -5.98 1.29 -0.42
C ILE A 113 -6.45 0.46 0.78
N LEU A 114 -6.80 -0.80 0.53
CA LEU A 114 -7.10 -1.79 1.55
C LEU A 114 -5.94 -2.79 1.61
N GLN A 115 -5.23 -2.80 2.72
CA GLN A 115 -4.20 -3.80 2.99
C GLN A 115 -4.73 -4.85 3.96
N VAL A 116 -4.60 -6.13 3.61
CA VAL A 116 -5.01 -7.27 4.42
C VAL A 116 -3.82 -8.19 4.62
N LEU A 117 -3.44 -8.41 5.87
CA LEU A 117 -2.42 -9.39 6.26
C LEU A 117 -3.12 -10.63 6.80
N THR A 118 -2.78 -11.79 6.25
CA THR A 118 -3.32 -13.08 6.67
C THR A 118 -2.20 -14.07 6.96
N ASN A 119 -2.32 -14.83 8.04
CA ASN A 119 -1.51 -16.03 8.26
C ASN A 119 -1.95 -17.12 7.26
N ARG A 120 -0.99 -17.77 6.58
CA ARG A 120 -1.24 -18.77 5.53
C ARG A 120 -1.38 -20.18 6.08
#